data_AF-T0J796-F1
#
_entry.id   AF-T0J796-F1
#
_cell.length_a   1.000
_cell.length_b   1.000
_cell.length_c   1.000
_cell.angle_alpha   90.00
_cell.angle_beta   90.00
_cell.angle_gamma   90.00
#
_symmetry.space_group_name_H-M   'P 1'
#
loop_
_entity.id
_entity.type
_entity.pdbx_description
1 polymer ?
#
loop_
_entity_poly.entity_id
_entity_poly.type
_entity_poly.pdbx_seq_one_letter_code
_entity_poly.pdbx_strand_id
1 'polypeptide(L)'
;MAFLTPDKIVTAAYKGGTIKIKQKITPDTARKPDGTKPKPCAKLNGGTGVPKGITVHNTGDISVASGTTPAEQYARATWPNANMKDVAVHFWVYRDDVWQQLSENERGWHAGDGSTRRASQRKGETIGGNLDTVSIECIGGDAASEDTTAKLVAYLLMKHGLNPDTDIYTHNYFMGLPNKIVNGAKKNCPVYILPHWDTFMATVKKYYGAPDVAPEPEQPSSGTPAAAFNVGDVVTFTGKTHYTSANASSGNACKGGKAKITQFYKGGKHPYHLIREPDGGSTVYGWVDAADIAGAPAQAEIKAGSTVRLKQGAKTYTGGNLAAFVYARDHVVKEISGDRVVITYGGTVVAAVKKSDLSLA
;
A
#
# COMPACT_ATOMS: atom_id res chain seq x y z
N MET A 1 28.70 7.14 20.62
CA MET A 1 28.19 7.14 19.23
C MET A 1 26.77 7.69 19.26
N ALA A 2 26.41 8.62 18.38
CA ALA A 2 25.01 9.03 18.24
C ALA A 2 24.23 7.94 17.48
N PHE A 3 23.14 7.46 18.08
CA PHE A 3 22.19 6.58 17.40
C PHE A 3 21.35 7.39 16.42
N LEU A 4 20.88 6.72 15.38
CA LEU A 4 20.02 7.33 14.39
C LEU A 4 18.69 7.72 15.05
N THR A 5 18.29 8.96 14.85
CA THR A 5 16.95 9.44 15.20
C THR A 5 16.12 9.49 13.92
N PRO A 6 14.94 8.83 13.88
CA PRO A 6 14.08 8.89 12.72
C PRO A 6 13.56 10.31 12.52
N ASP A 7 13.42 10.72 11.27
CA ASP A 7 12.78 11.99 10.91
C ASP A 7 11.26 11.90 11.09
N LYS A 8 10.71 10.68 10.93
CA LYS A 8 9.29 10.40 11.09
C LYS A 8 9.07 8.94 11.53
N ILE A 9 8.01 8.70 12.29
CA ILE A 9 7.52 7.35 12.55
C ILE A 9 6.15 7.22 11.88
N VAL A 10 5.97 6.16 11.10
CA VAL A 10 4.73 5.84 10.41
C VAL A 10 4.13 4.58 11.03
N THR A 11 2.85 4.64 11.38
CA THR A 11 2.08 3.44 11.73
C THR A 11 1.59 2.79 10.44
N ALA A 12 2.08 1.58 10.16
CA ALA A 12 1.70 0.78 9.01
C ALA A 12 0.71 -0.29 9.44
N ALA A 13 -0.52 -0.19 8.94
CA ALA A 13 -1.61 -1.09 9.28
C ALA A 13 -1.67 -2.27 8.29
N TYR A 14 -1.83 -3.48 8.82
CA TYR A 14 -2.02 -4.72 8.07
C TYR A 14 -3.22 -5.47 8.67
N LYS A 15 -3.72 -6.51 8.01
CA LYS A 15 -4.80 -7.33 8.56
C LYS A 15 -4.35 -8.00 9.86
N GLY A 16 -5.03 -7.70 10.96
CA GLY A 16 -4.68 -8.20 12.29
C GLY A 16 -3.74 -7.32 13.12
N GLY A 17 -3.34 -6.12 12.67
CA GLY A 17 -2.62 -5.18 13.53
C GLY A 17 -1.85 -4.06 12.84
N THR A 18 -0.86 -3.52 13.56
CA THR A 18 0.01 -2.45 13.07
C THR A 18 1.48 -2.71 13.39
N ILE A 19 2.39 -2.23 12.54
CA ILE A 19 3.82 -2.10 12.84
C ILE A 19 4.23 -0.64 12.77
N LYS A 20 5.35 -0.28 13.40
CA LYS A 20 5.94 1.07 13.31
C LYS A 20 7.10 1.06 12.34
N ILE A 21 7.13 2.02 11.42
CA ILE A 21 8.21 2.24 10.46
C ILE A 21 8.92 3.54 10.83
N LYS A 22 10.20 3.44 11.18
CA LYS A 22 11.09 4.57 11.44
C LYS A 22 11.68 5.05 10.12
N GLN A 23 11.31 6.24 9.67
CA GLN A 23 11.79 6.81 8.42
C GLN A 23 13.02 7.70 8.66
N LYS A 24 14.09 7.43 7.93
CA LYS A 24 15.26 8.30 7.79
C LYS A 24 15.68 8.32 6.32
N ILE A 25 14.85 8.95 5.49
CA ILE A 25 15.03 8.91 4.04
C ILE A 25 16.35 9.57 3.65
N THR A 26 17.17 8.84 2.90
CA THR A 26 18.42 9.36 2.32
C THR A 26 18.06 10.46 1.32
N PRO A 27 18.46 11.73 1.54
CA PRO A 27 18.11 12.83 0.65
C PRO A 27 18.73 12.66 -0.75
N ASP A 28 18.12 13.22 -1.80
CA ASP A 28 18.73 13.25 -3.15
C ASP A 28 20.01 14.11 -3.21
N THR A 29 20.11 15.06 -2.30
CA THR A 29 21.30 15.91 -2.12
C THR A 29 22.42 15.19 -1.36
N ALA A 30 22.16 14.02 -0.78
CA ALA A 30 23.15 13.27 -0.01
C ALA A 30 24.37 12.90 -0.87
N ARG A 31 25.55 12.96 -0.26
CA ARG A 31 26.82 12.56 -0.86
C ARG A 31 27.60 11.72 0.15
N LYS A 32 28.28 10.69 -0.35
CA LYS A 32 29.28 9.94 0.42
C LYS A 32 30.52 10.84 0.63
N PRO A 33 31.46 10.47 1.52
CA PRO A 33 32.70 11.23 1.73
C PRO A 33 33.54 11.43 0.47
N ASP A 34 33.48 10.50 -0.49
CA ASP A 34 34.16 10.58 -1.78
C ASP A 34 33.42 11.44 -2.83
N GLY A 35 32.31 12.09 -2.46
CA GLY A 35 31.50 12.92 -3.34
C GLY A 35 30.53 12.15 -4.24
N THR A 36 30.51 10.81 -4.21
CA THR A 36 29.56 10.01 -4.99
C THR A 36 28.16 9.99 -4.33
N LYS A 37 27.14 9.57 -5.09
CA LYS A 37 25.78 9.44 -4.57
C LYS A 37 25.62 8.14 -3.77
N PRO A 38 24.96 8.16 -2.60
CA PRO A 38 24.70 6.95 -1.80
C PRO A 38 23.52 6.11 -2.32
N LYS A 39 22.79 6.61 -3.33
CA LYS A 39 21.62 5.96 -3.93
C LYS A 39 21.46 6.38 -5.40
N PRO A 40 20.57 5.73 -6.18
CA PRO A 40 20.37 6.06 -7.59
C PRO A 40 19.88 7.49 -7.87
N CYS A 41 19.10 8.08 -6.95
CA CYS A 41 18.38 9.35 -7.18
C CYS A 41 17.53 9.32 -8.46
N ALA A 42 16.79 8.22 -8.65
CA ALA A 42 15.95 7.99 -9.82
C ALA A 42 14.64 7.34 -9.38
N LYS A 43 13.53 7.62 -10.09
CA LYS A 43 12.23 7.03 -9.80
C LYS A 43 12.10 5.61 -10.35
N LEU A 44 11.31 4.79 -9.67
CA LEU A 44 10.96 3.44 -10.12
C LEU A 44 10.19 3.46 -11.45
N ASN A 45 10.10 2.30 -12.09
CA ASN A 45 9.17 2.02 -13.18
C ASN A 45 9.22 3.07 -14.28
N GLY A 46 10.41 3.22 -14.87
CA GLY A 46 10.65 4.12 -15.99
C GLY A 46 10.43 5.60 -15.67
N GLY A 47 10.50 6.01 -14.40
CA GLY A 47 10.34 7.39 -13.99
C GLY A 47 9.00 7.70 -13.32
N THR A 48 8.02 6.79 -13.37
CA THR A 48 6.69 6.99 -12.77
C THR A 48 6.73 7.03 -11.25
N GLY A 49 7.70 6.34 -10.65
CA GLY A 49 7.77 6.18 -9.20
C GLY A 49 6.72 5.25 -8.62
N VAL A 50 6.02 4.48 -9.45
CA VAL A 50 5.04 3.49 -8.99
C VAL A 50 5.72 2.12 -8.93
N PRO A 51 5.81 1.46 -7.76
CA PRO A 51 6.34 0.12 -7.65
C PRO A 51 5.54 -0.89 -8.49
N LYS A 52 6.23 -1.85 -9.10
CA LYS A 52 5.62 -3.03 -9.74
C LYS A 52 5.70 -4.29 -8.89
N GLY A 53 6.44 -4.24 -7.78
CA GLY A 53 6.61 -5.38 -6.89
C GLY A 53 7.49 -5.07 -5.70
N ILE A 54 7.67 -6.09 -4.87
CA ILE A 54 8.51 -6.04 -3.68
C ILE A 54 9.55 -7.15 -3.79
N THR A 55 10.83 -6.81 -3.60
CA THR A 55 11.92 -7.79 -3.52
C THR A 55 12.32 -8.02 -2.06
N VAL A 56 12.20 -9.26 -1.60
CA VAL A 56 12.60 -9.69 -0.26
C VAL A 56 14.03 -10.22 -0.31
N HIS A 57 14.85 -9.77 0.64
CA HIS A 57 16.24 -10.16 0.82
C HIS A 57 16.48 -10.62 2.26
N ASN A 58 17.58 -11.34 2.47
CA ASN A 58 18.16 -11.50 3.80
C ASN A 58 19.53 -10.88 3.84
N THR A 59 19.81 -10.28 4.99
CA THR A 59 21.15 -9.91 5.42
C THR A 59 21.47 -10.66 6.71
N GLY A 60 22.74 -11.00 6.94
CA GLY A 60 23.16 -11.71 8.14
C GLY A 60 23.01 -10.87 9.42
N ASP A 61 22.97 -11.53 10.57
CA ASP A 61 23.07 -10.86 11.86
C ASP A 61 24.41 -10.13 12.02
N ILE A 62 24.39 -9.06 12.82
CA ILE A 62 25.58 -8.29 13.19
C ILE A 62 25.67 -8.11 14.69
N SER A 63 26.90 -8.02 15.18
CA SER A 63 27.16 -7.51 16.51
C SER A 63 26.90 -6.01 16.53
N VAL A 64 26.09 -5.57 17.48
CA VAL A 64 25.70 -4.16 17.62
C VAL A 64 26.25 -3.54 18.89
N ALA A 65 26.39 -2.22 18.89
CA ALA A 65 26.72 -1.47 20.08
C ALA A 65 25.56 -1.55 21.07
N SER A 66 25.87 -1.54 22.37
CA SER A 66 24.82 -1.49 23.41
C SER A 66 23.90 -0.29 23.20
N GLY A 67 22.59 -0.50 23.33
CA GLY A 67 21.57 0.54 23.16
C GLY A 67 21.04 0.74 21.74
N THR A 68 21.41 -0.11 20.78
CA THR A 68 20.84 -0.09 19.43
C THR A 68 20.48 -1.48 18.89
N THR A 69 19.85 -1.54 17.72
CA THR A 69 19.40 -2.74 17.02
C THR A 69 20.18 -2.94 15.71
N PRO A 70 20.22 -4.17 15.16
CA PRO A 70 20.75 -4.40 13.82
C PRO A 70 20.09 -3.52 12.75
N ALA A 71 18.76 -3.35 12.80
CA ALA A 71 18.04 -2.52 11.83
C ALA A 71 18.49 -1.05 11.88
N GLU A 72 18.64 -0.46 13.07
CA GLU A 72 19.18 0.89 13.22
C GLU A 72 20.61 0.99 12.70
N GLN A 73 21.46 0.00 13.02
CA GLN A 73 22.86 0.05 12.61
C GLN A 73 23.02 -0.06 11.09
N TYR A 74 22.25 -0.93 10.44
CA TYR A 74 22.22 -1.01 8.98
C TYR A 74 21.63 0.26 8.36
N ALA A 75 20.58 0.83 8.95
CA ALA A 75 20.06 2.13 8.52
C ALA A 75 21.14 3.22 8.63
N ARG A 76 21.76 3.38 9.79
CA ARG A 76 22.83 4.36 10.03
C ARG A 76 24.04 4.15 9.13
N ALA A 77 24.42 2.89 8.88
CA ALA A 77 25.45 2.52 7.91
C ALA A 77 25.06 2.95 6.48
N THR A 78 23.78 2.82 6.11
CA THR A 78 23.27 3.31 4.81
C THR A 78 23.38 4.83 4.74
N TRP A 79 22.82 5.53 5.73
CA TRP A 79 22.85 6.99 5.86
C TRP A 79 22.59 7.38 7.32
N PRO A 80 23.36 8.31 7.91
CA PRO A 80 24.32 9.23 7.27
C PRO A 80 25.75 8.72 7.12
N ASN A 81 26.10 7.53 7.63
CA ASN A 81 27.50 7.10 7.61
C ASN A 81 28.00 6.75 6.20
N ALA A 82 27.10 6.35 5.29
CA ALA A 82 27.42 6.00 3.90
C ALA A 82 28.47 4.88 3.75
N ASN A 83 28.39 3.86 4.62
CA ASN A 83 29.29 2.71 4.70
C ASN A 83 28.78 1.44 3.99
N MET A 84 27.62 1.50 3.32
CA MET A 84 27.01 0.34 2.63
C MET A 84 27.56 0.11 1.21
N LYS A 85 28.67 0.75 0.84
CA LYS A 85 29.24 0.74 -0.52
C LYS A 85 28.18 1.12 -1.55
N ASP A 86 27.82 0.21 -2.45
CA ASP A 86 26.86 0.45 -3.54
C ASP A 86 25.48 -0.17 -3.26
N VAL A 87 25.23 -0.59 -2.03
CA VAL A 87 23.92 -1.11 -1.61
C VAL A 87 23.05 0.06 -1.14
N ALA A 88 21.88 0.17 -1.76
CA ALA A 88 20.84 1.11 -1.35
C ALA A 88 19.50 0.38 -1.37
N VAL A 89 18.93 0.15 -0.19
CA VAL A 89 17.68 -0.59 0.02
C VAL A 89 16.63 0.28 0.68
N HIS A 90 15.36 -0.09 0.53
CA HIS A 90 14.27 0.72 1.06
C HIS A 90 14.08 0.47 2.55
N PHE A 91 14.06 -0.80 2.97
CA PHE A 91 13.75 -1.18 4.34
C PHE A 91 14.78 -2.14 4.95
N TRP A 92 15.08 -1.92 6.22
CA TRP A 92 15.79 -2.85 7.11
C TRP A 92 14.82 -3.32 8.19
N VAL A 93 14.72 -4.63 8.40
CA VAL A 93 13.79 -5.24 9.37
C VAL A 93 14.56 -6.14 10.32
N TYR A 94 14.43 -5.89 11.63
CA TYR A 94 14.92 -6.76 12.69
C TYR A 94 13.90 -6.80 13.82
N ARG A 95 13.28 -7.96 14.03
CA ARG A 95 12.16 -8.15 14.96
C ARG A 95 11.10 -7.08 14.72
N ASP A 96 10.68 -6.35 15.75
CA ASP A 96 9.70 -5.26 15.67
C ASP A 96 10.28 -3.91 15.21
N ASP A 97 11.59 -3.84 14.93
CA ASP A 97 12.26 -2.61 14.49
C ASP A 97 12.40 -2.55 12.96
N VAL A 98 11.71 -1.58 12.36
CA VAL A 98 11.69 -1.36 10.90
C VAL A 98 12.21 0.04 10.58
N TRP A 99 13.24 0.11 9.75
CA TRP A 99 13.81 1.36 9.27
C TRP A 99 13.67 1.54 7.76
N GLN A 100 13.22 2.72 7.32
CA GLN A 100 13.10 3.08 5.92
C GLN A 100 14.16 4.11 5.50
N GLN A 101 15.02 3.76 4.54
CA GLN A 101 16.11 4.59 4.03
C GLN A 101 15.88 5.17 2.64
N LEU A 102 14.98 4.58 1.84
CA LEU A 102 14.57 5.11 0.53
C LEU A 102 13.06 5.31 0.49
N SER A 103 12.64 6.36 -0.21
CA SER A 103 11.23 6.54 -0.53
C SER A 103 10.78 5.40 -1.44
N GLU A 104 9.57 4.88 -1.21
CA GLU A 104 9.00 3.77 -2.00
C GLU A 104 8.77 4.10 -3.48
N ASN A 105 8.90 5.37 -3.89
CA ASN A 105 8.85 5.76 -5.29
C ASN A 105 10.21 5.84 -5.98
N GLU A 106 11.30 5.52 -5.28
CA GLU A 106 12.67 5.64 -5.77
C GLU A 106 13.30 4.28 -6.02
N ARG A 107 14.26 4.24 -6.93
CA ARG A 107 15.05 3.06 -7.17
C ARG A 107 16.02 2.80 -6.01
N GLY A 108 16.30 1.53 -5.78
CA GLY A 108 17.44 1.07 -5.00
C GLY A 108 18.51 0.37 -5.86
N TRP A 109 19.64 0.07 -5.24
CA TRP A 109 20.67 -0.82 -5.77
C TRP A 109 20.71 -2.06 -4.87
N HIS A 110 19.95 -3.08 -5.23
CA HIS A 110 19.71 -4.23 -4.34
C HIS A 110 19.58 -5.59 -5.04
N ALA A 111 19.18 -5.65 -6.32
CA ALA A 111 18.87 -6.90 -7.02
C ALA A 111 19.98 -7.45 -7.93
N GLY A 112 21.09 -6.71 -8.09
CA GLY A 112 22.24 -7.16 -8.89
C GLY A 112 21.98 -7.27 -10.40
N ASP A 113 20.83 -6.81 -10.89
CA ASP A 113 20.39 -6.92 -12.28
C ASP A 113 20.64 -5.65 -13.12
N GLY A 114 21.41 -4.70 -12.57
CA GLY A 114 21.75 -3.44 -13.21
C GLY A 114 20.51 -2.64 -13.58
N SER A 115 20.31 -2.39 -14.88
CA SER A 115 19.12 -1.75 -15.45
C SER A 115 18.39 -2.67 -16.43
N THR A 116 18.48 -3.98 -16.23
CA THR A 116 17.80 -4.96 -17.08
C THR A 116 16.41 -5.31 -16.51
N ARG A 117 15.51 -5.76 -17.40
CA ARG A 117 14.23 -6.37 -17.01
C ARG A 117 14.15 -7.77 -17.59
N ARG A 118 13.44 -8.65 -16.88
CA ARG A 118 13.10 -9.99 -17.33
C ARG A 118 11.58 -10.17 -17.34
N ALA A 119 11.08 -11.26 -17.93
CA ALA A 119 9.66 -11.61 -17.80
C ALA A 119 9.29 -11.68 -16.32
N SER A 120 8.14 -11.11 -15.95
CA SER A 120 7.62 -11.06 -14.58
C SER A 120 6.71 -12.26 -14.28
N GLN A 121 6.23 -12.39 -13.04
CA GLN A 121 5.22 -13.39 -12.68
C GLN A 121 3.83 -13.04 -13.27
N ARG A 122 3.60 -11.77 -13.65
CA ARG A 122 2.42 -11.36 -14.40
C ARG A 122 2.61 -11.65 -15.88
N LYS A 123 1.66 -12.37 -16.47
CA LYS A 123 1.73 -12.80 -17.88
C LYS A 123 1.84 -11.59 -18.80
N GLY A 124 2.85 -11.59 -19.66
CA GLY A 124 3.08 -10.54 -20.67
C GLY A 124 3.78 -9.27 -20.13
N GLU A 125 4.10 -9.22 -18.84
CA GLU A 125 4.81 -8.08 -18.25
C GLU A 125 6.29 -8.39 -18.00
N THR A 126 7.11 -7.34 -17.93
CA THR A 126 8.52 -7.41 -17.51
C THR A 126 8.76 -6.68 -16.19
N ILE A 127 9.81 -7.09 -15.48
CA ILE A 127 10.21 -6.54 -14.19
C ILE A 127 11.74 -6.56 -14.02
N GLY A 128 12.30 -5.49 -13.47
CA GLY A 128 13.68 -5.41 -13.00
C GLY A 128 13.68 -5.04 -11.52
N GLY A 129 14.48 -5.73 -10.71
CA GLY A 129 14.53 -5.56 -9.27
C GLY A 129 14.96 -4.16 -8.89
N ASN A 130 16.10 -3.70 -9.40
CA ASN A 130 16.58 -2.33 -9.16
C ASN A 130 15.70 -1.23 -9.78
N LEU A 131 14.94 -1.57 -10.83
CA LEU A 131 14.19 -0.59 -11.62
C LEU A 131 12.76 -0.41 -11.14
N ASP A 132 12.13 -1.47 -10.65
CA ASP A 132 10.68 -1.53 -10.52
C ASP A 132 10.20 -2.00 -9.14
N THR A 133 11.11 -2.44 -8.25
CA THR A 133 10.69 -3.00 -6.95
C THR A 133 11.16 -2.19 -5.76
N VAL A 134 10.34 -2.23 -4.71
CA VAL A 134 10.73 -1.82 -3.36
C VAL A 134 11.46 -2.99 -2.70
N SER A 135 12.56 -2.72 -2.00
CA SER A 135 13.40 -3.75 -1.38
C SER A 135 13.29 -3.79 0.14
N ILE A 136 13.21 -4.99 0.69
CA ILE A 136 13.19 -5.23 2.14
C ILE A 136 14.30 -6.21 2.49
N GLU A 137 15.17 -5.81 3.40
CA GLU A 137 16.22 -6.65 3.99
C GLU A 137 15.76 -7.17 5.36
N CYS A 138 15.41 -8.46 5.42
CA CYS A 138 15.15 -9.16 6.68
C CYS A 138 16.49 -9.58 7.30
N ILE A 139 16.83 -9.02 8.46
CA ILE A 139 18.11 -9.23 9.14
C ILE A 139 18.02 -10.49 9.99
N GLY A 140 19.00 -11.38 9.83
CA GLY A 140 19.05 -12.65 10.54
C GLY A 140 18.04 -13.68 10.03
N GLY A 141 18.04 -14.83 10.69
CA GLY A 141 17.16 -15.96 10.38
C GLY A 141 16.10 -16.24 11.44
N ASP A 142 15.85 -15.29 12.35
CA ASP A 142 14.86 -15.48 13.41
C ASP A 142 13.42 -15.25 12.93
N ALA A 143 12.50 -16.00 13.51
CA ALA A 143 11.09 -15.98 13.10
C ALA A 143 10.39 -14.62 13.34
N ALA A 144 10.84 -13.81 14.31
CA ALA A 144 10.21 -12.53 14.60
C ALA A 144 10.56 -11.47 13.54
N SER A 145 11.80 -11.47 13.05
CA SER A 145 12.22 -10.65 11.91
C SER A 145 11.50 -11.05 10.62
N GLU A 146 11.34 -12.35 10.37
CA GLU A 146 10.62 -12.86 9.21
C GLU A 146 9.12 -12.49 9.26
N ASP A 147 8.47 -12.67 10.41
CA ASP A 147 7.05 -12.32 10.59
C ASP A 147 6.78 -10.81 10.41
N THR A 148 7.67 -9.96 10.94
CA THR A 148 7.57 -8.51 10.73
C THR A 148 7.83 -8.13 9.27
N THR A 149 8.74 -8.84 8.60
CA THR A 149 8.95 -8.68 7.16
C THR A 149 7.69 -9.04 6.39
N ALA A 150 7.00 -10.13 6.73
CA ALA A 150 5.75 -10.52 6.09
C ALA A 150 4.63 -9.47 6.29
N LYS A 151 4.52 -8.88 7.50
CA LYS A 151 3.59 -7.77 7.79
C LYS A 151 3.90 -6.52 6.96
N LEU A 152 5.18 -6.16 6.84
CA LEU A 152 5.62 -5.03 6.03
C LEU A 152 5.33 -5.25 4.53
N VAL A 153 5.62 -6.44 4.01
CA VAL A 153 5.28 -6.81 2.62
C VAL A 153 3.78 -6.66 2.40
N ALA A 154 2.94 -7.22 3.28
CA ALA A 154 1.48 -7.13 3.15
C ALA A 154 0.98 -5.67 3.13
N TYR A 155 1.48 -4.83 4.05
CA TYR A 155 1.17 -3.40 4.08
C TYR A 155 1.56 -2.69 2.77
N LEU A 156 2.77 -2.93 2.26
CA LEU A 156 3.26 -2.30 1.04
C LEU A 156 2.48 -2.76 -0.20
N LEU A 157 2.10 -4.04 -0.26
CA LEU A 157 1.26 -4.53 -1.36
C LEU A 157 -0.07 -3.79 -1.40
N MET A 158 -0.74 -3.66 -0.24
CA MET A 158 -2.01 -2.94 -0.15
C MET A 158 -1.86 -1.46 -0.52
N LYS A 159 -0.83 -0.80 0.05
CA LYS A 159 -0.57 0.62 -0.17
C LYS A 159 -0.37 0.97 -1.65
N HIS A 160 0.24 0.05 -2.40
CA HIS A 160 0.59 0.26 -3.81
C HIS A 160 -0.34 -0.47 -4.80
N GLY A 161 -1.41 -1.12 -4.31
CA GLY A 161 -2.34 -1.86 -5.17
C GLY A 161 -1.70 -3.07 -5.88
N LEU A 162 -0.72 -3.72 -5.23
CA LEU A 162 -0.01 -4.88 -5.74
C LEU A 162 -0.67 -6.19 -5.30
N ASN A 163 -0.57 -7.21 -6.13
CA ASN A 163 -1.16 -8.52 -5.95
C ASN A 163 -0.19 -9.46 -5.19
N PRO A 164 -0.61 -10.04 -4.04
CA PRO A 164 0.22 -10.95 -3.24
C PRO A 164 0.58 -12.28 -3.92
N ASP A 165 -0.09 -12.64 -5.02
CA ASP A 165 0.22 -13.85 -5.79
C ASP A 165 1.33 -13.63 -6.84
N THR A 166 1.53 -12.40 -7.30
CA THR A 166 2.40 -12.12 -8.46
C THR A 166 3.48 -11.07 -8.21
N ASP A 167 3.38 -10.27 -7.15
CA ASP A 167 4.19 -9.05 -7.04
C ASP A 167 5.22 -9.09 -5.91
N ILE A 168 5.49 -10.28 -5.39
CA ILE A 168 6.54 -10.54 -4.40
C ILE A 168 7.61 -11.38 -5.07
N TYR A 169 8.86 -10.95 -4.94
CA TYR A 169 10.01 -11.52 -5.62
C TYR A 169 11.15 -11.79 -4.64
N THR A 170 11.94 -12.84 -4.92
CA THR A 170 13.22 -13.08 -4.27
C THR A 170 14.34 -12.36 -5.02
N HIS A 171 15.49 -12.14 -4.39
CA HIS A 171 16.70 -11.75 -5.14
C HIS A 171 17.08 -12.87 -6.14
N ASN A 172 16.97 -14.14 -5.75
CA ASN A 172 17.20 -15.30 -6.61
C ASN A 172 16.49 -15.17 -7.96
N TYR A 173 15.23 -14.74 -7.96
CA TYR A 173 14.46 -14.51 -9.18
C TYR A 173 15.18 -13.58 -10.17
N PHE A 174 15.70 -12.45 -9.71
CA PHE A 174 16.41 -11.50 -10.56
C PHE A 174 17.76 -12.04 -11.04
N MET A 175 18.38 -12.97 -10.28
CA MET A 175 19.56 -13.72 -10.70
C MET A 175 19.26 -14.91 -11.64
N GLY A 176 17.99 -15.17 -11.96
CA GLY A 176 17.59 -16.28 -12.82
C GLY A 176 17.55 -17.63 -12.12
N LEU A 177 17.49 -17.61 -10.80
CA LEU A 177 17.38 -18.78 -9.94
C LEU A 177 15.94 -18.96 -9.46
N PRO A 178 15.50 -20.20 -9.17
CA PRO A 178 14.21 -20.46 -8.55
C PRO A 178 14.12 -19.90 -7.11
N ASN A 179 12.89 -19.80 -6.59
CA ASN A 179 12.59 -19.41 -5.21
C ASN A 179 12.89 -20.55 -4.21
N LYS A 180 14.08 -21.14 -4.28
CA LYS A 180 14.63 -22.13 -3.36
C LYS A 180 16.15 -22.05 -3.32
N ILE A 181 16.77 -22.73 -2.36
CA ILE A 181 18.22 -22.88 -2.31
C ILE A 181 18.72 -23.66 -3.54
N VAL A 182 19.73 -23.13 -4.20
CA VAL A 182 20.45 -23.76 -5.30
C VAL A 182 21.90 -24.00 -4.89
N ASN A 183 22.30 -25.27 -4.80
CA ASN A 183 23.67 -25.65 -4.46
C ASN A 183 24.63 -25.20 -5.58
N GLY A 184 25.75 -24.58 -5.19
CA GLY A 184 26.74 -24.04 -6.13
C GLY A 184 26.35 -22.69 -6.76
N ALA A 185 25.18 -22.13 -6.44
CA ALA A 185 24.85 -20.76 -6.85
C ALA A 185 25.76 -19.74 -6.15
N LYS A 186 26.19 -18.71 -6.90
CA LYS A 186 27.02 -17.61 -6.37
C LYS A 186 26.37 -16.88 -5.18
N LYS A 187 25.04 -16.82 -5.17
CA LYS A 187 24.23 -16.25 -4.09
C LYS A 187 22.91 -16.99 -4.00
N ASN A 188 22.46 -17.21 -2.78
CA ASN A 188 21.10 -17.61 -2.46
C ASN A 188 20.50 -16.52 -1.57
N CYS A 189 19.49 -15.79 -2.04
CA CYS A 189 18.86 -14.72 -1.27
C CYS A 189 17.37 -14.58 -1.61
N PRO A 190 16.47 -14.52 -0.62
CA PRO A 190 16.68 -14.46 0.84
C PRO A 190 17.07 -15.82 1.46
N VAL A 191 18.31 -15.99 1.96
CA VAL A 191 18.87 -17.32 2.31
C VAL A 191 18.11 -18.04 3.42
N TYR A 192 17.56 -17.32 4.39
CA TYR A 192 16.85 -17.88 5.53
C TYR A 192 15.38 -18.17 5.21
N ILE A 193 14.80 -17.47 4.23
CA ILE A 193 13.39 -17.62 3.84
C ILE A 193 13.23 -18.57 2.65
N LEU A 194 14.22 -18.67 1.75
CA LEU A 194 14.21 -19.56 0.58
C LEU A 194 13.86 -21.03 0.89
N PRO A 195 14.28 -21.64 2.03
CA PRO A 195 13.89 -23.01 2.38
C PRO A 195 12.38 -23.21 2.57
N HIS A 196 11.63 -22.15 2.88
CA HIS A 196 10.20 -22.18 3.19
C HIS A 196 9.46 -21.00 2.55
N TRP A 197 9.86 -20.62 1.33
CA TRP A 197 9.32 -19.47 0.62
C TRP A 197 7.78 -19.49 0.50
N ASP A 198 7.19 -20.65 0.23
CA ASP A 198 5.73 -20.77 0.11
C ASP A 198 5.01 -20.51 1.45
N THR A 199 5.60 -20.93 2.57
CA THR A 199 5.10 -20.62 3.92
C THR A 199 5.19 -19.13 4.23
N PHE A 200 6.28 -18.47 3.83
CA PHE A 200 6.43 -17.03 3.94
C PHE A 200 5.35 -16.31 3.11
N MET A 201 5.13 -16.71 1.86
CA MET A 201 4.09 -16.17 0.99
C MET A 201 2.68 -16.36 1.59
N ALA A 202 2.39 -17.53 2.17
CA ALA A 202 1.13 -17.77 2.87
C ALA A 202 0.95 -16.85 4.09
N THR A 203 2.05 -16.58 4.82
CA THR A 203 2.06 -15.65 5.96
C THR A 203 1.80 -14.21 5.51
N VAL A 204 2.41 -13.76 4.41
CA VAL A 204 2.09 -12.45 3.81
C VAL A 204 0.61 -12.36 3.47
N LYS A 205 0.04 -13.39 2.81
CA LYS A 205 -1.39 -13.42 2.44
C LYS A 205 -2.32 -13.38 3.65
N LYS A 206 -1.92 -13.94 4.79
CA LYS A 206 -2.67 -13.84 6.05
C LYS A 206 -2.79 -12.40 6.53
N TYR A 207 -1.71 -11.61 6.38
CA TYR A 207 -1.66 -10.19 6.76
C TYR A 207 -2.17 -9.24 5.66
N TYR A 208 -2.36 -9.74 4.44
CA TYR A 208 -2.85 -8.97 3.31
C TYR A 208 -4.37 -8.82 3.35
N GLY A 209 -4.86 -7.58 3.35
CA GLY A 209 -6.28 -7.23 3.44
C GLY A 209 -6.50 -6.02 4.34
N ALA A 210 -7.70 -5.43 4.29
CA ALA A 210 -8.02 -4.27 5.11
C ALA A 210 -7.66 -4.53 6.59
N PRO A 211 -7.02 -3.56 7.29
CA PRO A 211 -6.67 -3.74 8.68
C PRO A 211 -7.92 -3.93 9.53
N ASP A 212 -7.85 -4.82 10.52
CA ASP A 212 -8.91 -5.00 11.50
C ASP A 212 -8.85 -3.80 12.46
N VAL A 213 -9.59 -2.72 12.18
CA VAL A 213 -9.43 -1.47 12.93
C VAL A 213 -10.07 -1.54 14.32
N ALA A 214 -9.25 -1.46 15.35
CA ALA A 214 -9.55 -0.68 16.56
C ALA A 214 -8.95 0.74 16.38
N PRO A 215 -9.65 1.82 16.75
CA PRO A 215 -9.16 3.19 16.56
C PRO A 215 -8.18 3.58 17.67
N GLU A 216 -7.11 4.33 17.35
CA GLU A 216 -6.25 5.01 18.33
C GLU A 216 -6.05 6.48 17.89
N PRO A 217 -5.99 7.47 18.81
CA PRO A 217 -6.61 8.78 18.63
C PRO A 217 -5.73 9.80 17.90
N GLU A 218 -6.36 10.65 17.09
CA GLU A 218 -5.74 11.84 16.50
C GLU A 218 -5.94 13.07 17.42
N GLN A 219 -4.84 13.76 17.73
CA GLN A 219 -4.84 15.12 18.26
C GLN A 219 -4.87 16.15 17.11
N PRO A 220 -5.39 17.37 17.33
CA PRO A 220 -6.07 18.15 16.31
C PRO A 220 -5.14 19.10 15.54
N SER A 221 -5.52 19.41 14.30
CA SER A 221 -5.42 20.79 13.80
C SER A 221 -6.45 21.08 12.70
N SER A 222 -6.92 22.31 12.77
CA SER A 222 -8.08 22.98 12.19
C SER A 222 -8.07 23.17 10.67
N GLY A 223 -9.28 23.10 10.08
CA GLY A 223 -9.62 23.67 8.78
C GLY A 223 -10.90 23.04 8.23
N THR A 224 -11.99 23.82 8.18
CA THR A 224 -13.37 23.47 7.78
C THR A 224 -13.52 22.35 6.73
N PRO A 225 -14.31 21.29 6.98
CA PRO A 225 -14.49 20.20 6.02
C PRO A 225 -15.56 20.55 4.99
N ALA A 226 -15.15 20.75 3.73
CA ALA A 226 -15.98 20.31 2.62
C ALA A 226 -16.04 18.77 2.70
N ALA A 227 -17.23 18.19 2.64
CA ALA A 227 -17.43 16.75 2.77
C ALA A 227 -16.43 15.98 1.90
N ALA A 228 -15.63 15.11 2.51
CA ALA A 228 -14.65 14.30 1.79
C ALA A 228 -15.40 13.35 0.85
N PHE A 229 -15.12 13.45 -0.45
CA PHE A 229 -15.68 12.54 -1.45
C PHE A 229 -14.90 11.22 -1.46
N ASN A 230 -15.57 10.11 -1.74
CA ASN A 230 -14.99 8.78 -1.75
C ASN A 230 -14.76 8.27 -3.18
N VAL A 231 -13.80 7.36 -3.35
CA VAL A 231 -13.65 6.61 -4.59
C VAL A 231 -14.91 5.78 -4.84
N GLY A 232 -15.47 5.89 -6.04
CA GLY A 232 -16.74 5.28 -6.43
C GLY A 232 -17.90 6.29 -6.53
N ASP A 233 -17.79 7.45 -5.86
CA ASP A 233 -18.84 8.47 -5.90
C ASP A 233 -19.01 9.01 -7.31
N VAL A 234 -20.27 9.11 -7.74
CA VAL A 234 -20.65 9.88 -8.93
C VAL A 234 -20.95 11.31 -8.48
N VAL A 235 -20.16 12.24 -8.98
CA VAL A 235 -20.18 13.66 -8.64
C VAL A 235 -20.45 14.51 -9.87
N THR A 236 -20.75 15.80 -9.67
CA THR A 236 -20.78 16.77 -10.77
C THR A 236 -19.44 17.49 -10.83
N PHE A 237 -18.65 17.20 -11.86
CA PHE A 237 -17.43 17.93 -12.13
C PHE A 237 -17.76 19.28 -12.77
N THR A 238 -17.33 20.38 -12.15
CA THR A 238 -17.59 21.75 -12.61
C THR A 238 -16.38 22.40 -13.28
N GLY A 239 -15.22 21.75 -13.23
CA GLY A 239 -13.98 22.26 -13.81
C GLY A 239 -13.94 22.22 -15.34
N LYS A 240 -12.93 22.89 -15.90
CA LYS A 240 -12.64 22.95 -17.35
C LYS A 240 -11.34 22.27 -17.73
N THR A 241 -10.60 21.75 -16.75
CA THR A 241 -9.27 21.18 -16.93
C THR A 241 -9.15 19.91 -16.11
N HIS A 242 -8.55 18.88 -16.71
CA HIS A 242 -8.08 17.71 -15.97
C HIS A 242 -6.57 17.53 -16.19
N TYR A 243 -5.94 16.88 -15.24
CA TYR A 243 -4.50 16.72 -15.17
C TYR A 243 -4.12 15.26 -15.39
N THR A 244 -2.98 15.02 -16.03
CA THR A 244 -2.50 13.66 -16.31
C THR A 244 -1.98 12.95 -15.06
N SER A 245 -1.69 13.70 -13.99
CA SER A 245 -1.32 13.16 -12.66
C SER A 245 -1.77 14.11 -11.53
N ALA A 246 -1.84 13.61 -10.30
CA ALA A 246 -2.23 14.37 -9.11
C ALA A 246 -1.34 15.59 -8.81
N ASN A 247 -0.18 15.70 -9.45
CA ASN A 247 0.80 16.78 -9.24
C ASN A 247 1.26 17.45 -10.55
N ALA A 248 0.57 17.20 -11.67
CA ALA A 248 0.96 17.78 -12.94
C ALA A 248 0.89 19.31 -12.89
N SER A 249 1.82 19.99 -13.58
CA SER A 249 1.85 21.46 -13.64
C SER A 249 0.93 22.04 -14.72
N SER A 250 0.45 21.20 -15.64
CA SER A 250 -0.45 21.57 -16.73
C SER A 250 -1.47 20.47 -16.98
N GLY A 251 -2.62 20.84 -17.52
CA GLY A 251 -3.75 19.94 -17.76
C GLY A 251 -4.37 20.16 -19.13
N ASN A 252 -5.18 19.19 -19.55
CA ASN A 252 -5.92 19.22 -20.80
C ASN A 252 -7.30 19.83 -20.57
N ALA A 253 -7.80 20.55 -21.57
CA ALA A 253 -9.15 21.08 -21.54
C ALA A 253 -10.18 19.95 -21.55
N CYS A 254 -11.24 20.10 -20.75
CA CYS A 254 -12.38 19.19 -20.74
C CYS A 254 -13.68 19.93 -20.38
N LYS A 255 -14.81 19.25 -20.57
CA LYS A 255 -16.13 19.75 -20.24
C LYS A 255 -16.58 19.21 -18.87
N GLY A 256 -17.14 20.09 -18.05
CA GLY A 256 -17.84 19.73 -16.82
C GLY A 256 -19.08 18.86 -17.10
N GLY A 257 -19.53 18.14 -16.08
CA GLY A 257 -20.67 17.22 -16.14
C GLY A 257 -20.53 16.09 -15.11
N LYS A 258 -21.37 15.06 -15.23
CA LYS A 258 -21.32 13.90 -14.32
C LYS A 258 -20.06 13.06 -14.57
N ALA A 259 -19.38 12.71 -13.50
CA ALA A 259 -18.17 11.90 -13.52
C ALA A 259 -18.04 11.09 -12.24
N LYS A 260 -17.33 9.96 -12.32
CA LYS A 260 -17.06 9.08 -11.19
C LYS A 260 -15.66 9.31 -10.66
N ILE A 261 -15.53 9.45 -9.35
CA ILE A 261 -14.25 9.43 -8.67
C ILE A 261 -13.71 8.01 -8.72
N THR A 262 -12.51 7.85 -9.26
CA THR A 262 -11.88 6.55 -9.48
C THR A 262 -10.60 6.40 -8.66
N GLN A 263 -9.99 7.49 -8.23
CA GLN A 263 -8.84 7.50 -7.33
C GLN A 263 -8.86 8.76 -6.45
N PHE A 264 -8.26 8.65 -5.27
CA PHE A 264 -8.00 9.77 -4.38
C PHE A 264 -6.53 9.73 -3.95
N TYR A 265 -5.84 10.85 -4.02
CA TYR A 265 -4.45 11.00 -3.64
C TYR A 265 -4.31 12.13 -2.61
N LYS A 266 -4.25 11.73 -1.34
CA LYS A 266 -4.10 12.65 -0.21
C LYS A 266 -2.80 13.43 -0.35
N GLY A 267 -2.90 14.76 -0.42
CA GLY A 267 -1.75 15.67 -0.54
C GLY A 267 -1.27 15.93 -1.97
N GLY A 268 -1.98 15.46 -3.00
CA GLY A 268 -1.77 15.92 -4.37
C GLY A 268 -2.29 17.34 -4.59
N LYS A 269 -1.70 18.06 -5.54
CA LYS A 269 -2.24 19.35 -6.01
C LYS A 269 -3.67 19.19 -6.53
N HIS A 270 -3.90 18.12 -7.28
CA HIS A 270 -5.18 17.72 -7.87
C HIS A 270 -5.58 16.38 -7.23
N PRO A 271 -6.25 16.38 -6.06
CA PRO A 271 -6.33 15.19 -5.20
C PRO A 271 -7.29 14.10 -5.68
N TYR A 272 -8.16 14.34 -6.66
CA TYR A 272 -9.16 13.37 -7.11
C TYR A 272 -8.96 13.01 -8.57
N HIS A 273 -9.01 11.73 -8.93
CA HIS A 273 -9.06 11.29 -10.33
C HIS A 273 -10.50 11.00 -10.73
N LEU A 274 -10.98 11.63 -11.79
CA LEU A 274 -12.34 11.51 -12.30
C LEU A 274 -12.34 10.90 -13.70
N ILE A 275 -13.33 10.05 -13.97
CA ILE A 275 -13.65 9.56 -15.30
C ILE A 275 -15.11 9.92 -15.59
N ARG A 276 -15.36 10.53 -16.75
CA ARG A 276 -16.72 10.85 -17.22
C ARG A 276 -17.66 9.64 -17.12
N GLU A 277 -18.91 9.89 -16.72
CA GLU A 277 -19.97 8.88 -16.86
C GLU A 277 -20.52 8.88 -18.31
N PRO A 278 -20.90 7.72 -18.86
CA PRO A 278 -21.67 7.66 -20.10
C PRO A 278 -22.92 8.54 -19.98
N ASP A 279 -23.18 9.37 -21.00
CA ASP A 279 -24.30 10.33 -21.04
C ASP A 279 -24.28 11.44 -19.97
N GLY A 280 -23.18 11.58 -19.23
CA GLY A 280 -23.02 12.57 -18.17
C GLY A 280 -22.69 13.99 -18.62
N GLY A 281 -22.50 14.23 -19.92
CA GLY A 281 -22.12 15.52 -20.49
C GLY A 281 -20.66 15.96 -20.25
N SER A 282 -19.94 15.26 -19.37
CA SER A 282 -18.52 15.54 -19.07
C SER A 282 -17.58 14.91 -20.10
N THR A 283 -16.42 15.54 -20.32
CA THR A 283 -15.28 14.92 -21.01
C THR A 283 -14.07 14.75 -20.10
N VAL A 284 -14.25 14.80 -18.79
CA VAL A 284 -13.17 14.64 -17.80
C VAL A 284 -12.59 13.23 -17.86
N TYR A 285 -11.27 13.14 -17.86
CA TYR A 285 -10.52 11.90 -17.75
C TYR A 285 -9.14 12.25 -17.17
N GLY A 286 -9.05 12.31 -15.84
CA GLY A 286 -7.81 12.73 -15.20
C GLY A 286 -8.01 13.25 -13.79
N TRP A 287 -6.92 13.73 -13.22
CA TRP A 287 -6.90 14.35 -11.90
C TRP A 287 -7.52 15.74 -11.94
N VAL A 288 -8.19 16.15 -10.88
CA VAL A 288 -8.88 17.44 -10.78
C VAL A 288 -8.72 18.01 -9.38
N ASP A 289 -8.98 19.32 -9.27
CA ASP A 289 -9.00 20.00 -7.99
C ASP A 289 -10.25 19.65 -7.19
N ALA A 290 -10.11 19.57 -5.87
CA ALA A 290 -11.23 19.34 -4.97
C ALA A 290 -12.32 20.43 -5.12
N ALA A 291 -11.90 21.66 -5.44
CA ALA A 291 -12.79 22.80 -5.66
C ALA A 291 -13.65 22.65 -6.92
N ASP A 292 -13.25 21.82 -7.87
CA ASP A 292 -13.98 21.59 -9.13
C ASP A 292 -14.98 20.43 -9.04
N ILE A 293 -15.27 19.95 -7.83
CA ILE A 293 -16.22 18.87 -7.59
C ILE A 293 -17.41 19.43 -6.81
N ALA A 294 -18.59 19.37 -7.43
CA ALA A 294 -19.85 19.80 -6.86
C ALA A 294 -20.87 18.65 -6.73
N GLY A 295 -21.78 18.83 -5.78
CA GLY A 295 -22.93 17.95 -5.54
C GLY A 295 -22.78 17.10 -4.28
N ALA A 296 -23.86 16.97 -3.51
CA ALA A 296 -24.02 15.83 -2.60
C ALA A 296 -24.10 14.55 -3.46
N PRO A 297 -23.50 13.43 -3.01
CA PRO A 297 -23.48 12.19 -3.79
C PRO A 297 -24.90 11.82 -4.20
N ALA A 298 -25.12 11.51 -5.48
CA ALA A 298 -26.33 10.81 -5.88
C ALA A 298 -26.30 9.46 -5.16
N GLN A 299 -27.12 9.32 -4.12
CA GLN A 299 -27.17 8.12 -3.29
C GLN A 299 -27.51 6.94 -4.20
N ALA A 300 -26.53 6.07 -4.43
CA ALA A 300 -26.80 4.83 -5.12
C ALA A 300 -27.87 4.06 -4.31
N GLU A 301 -28.92 3.65 -4.98
CA GLU A 301 -30.06 3.03 -4.31
C GLU A 301 -29.74 1.57 -3.95
N ILE A 302 -30.04 1.19 -2.71
CA ILE A 302 -29.94 -0.20 -2.26
C ILE A 302 -31.01 -1.04 -2.97
N LYS A 303 -30.58 -2.03 -3.74
CA LYS A 303 -31.40 -3.00 -4.48
C LYS A 303 -30.98 -4.44 -4.16
N ALA A 304 -31.76 -5.43 -4.58
CA ALA A 304 -31.35 -6.83 -4.49
C ALA A 304 -30.03 -7.06 -5.24
N GLY A 305 -29.11 -7.81 -4.63
CA GLY A 305 -27.74 -8.01 -5.10
C GLY A 305 -26.75 -6.92 -4.66
N SER A 306 -27.20 -5.78 -4.10
CA SER A 306 -26.30 -4.75 -3.58
C SER A 306 -25.45 -5.31 -2.43
N THR A 307 -24.16 -4.99 -2.46
CA THR A 307 -23.29 -5.16 -1.29
C THR A 307 -23.54 -4.00 -0.34
N VAL A 308 -23.85 -4.32 0.92
CA VAL A 308 -24.25 -3.35 1.94
C VAL A 308 -23.57 -3.65 3.27
N ARG A 309 -23.39 -2.58 4.06
CA ARG A 309 -22.89 -2.62 5.42
C ARG A 309 -23.98 -2.16 6.39
N LEU A 310 -24.12 -2.85 7.52
CA LEU A 310 -24.99 -2.39 8.60
C LEU A 310 -24.32 -1.27 9.38
N LYS A 311 -25.10 -0.24 9.73
CA LYS A 311 -24.72 0.76 10.71
C LYS A 311 -24.56 0.12 12.08
N GLN A 312 -23.57 0.57 12.84
CA GLN A 312 -23.28 0.03 14.16
C GLN A 312 -24.50 0.15 15.08
N GLY A 313 -24.84 -0.93 15.78
CA GLY A 313 -25.97 -0.97 16.71
C GLY A 313 -27.35 -1.15 16.06
N ALA A 314 -27.42 -1.22 14.72
CA ALA A 314 -28.64 -1.55 14.01
C ALA A 314 -29.25 -2.86 14.52
N LYS A 315 -30.57 -2.90 14.67
CA LYS A 315 -31.26 -4.09 15.18
C LYS A 315 -31.70 -4.97 14.02
N THR A 316 -32.06 -6.22 14.31
CA THR A 316 -32.93 -6.95 13.40
C THR A 316 -34.20 -6.14 13.19
N TYR A 317 -34.92 -6.42 12.11
CA TYR A 317 -36.14 -5.71 11.76
C TYR A 317 -37.20 -5.78 12.89
N THR A 318 -37.17 -6.85 13.70
CA THR A 318 -38.04 -7.06 14.87
C THR A 318 -37.45 -6.54 16.20
N GLY A 319 -36.32 -5.82 16.18
CA GLY A 319 -35.73 -5.19 17.37
C GLY A 319 -34.67 -6.03 18.11
N GLY A 320 -34.30 -7.20 17.59
CA GLY A 320 -33.28 -8.07 18.17
C GLY A 320 -31.85 -7.54 17.97
N ASN A 321 -30.93 -7.93 18.87
CA ASN A 321 -29.51 -7.62 18.73
C ASN A 321 -28.86 -8.52 17.68
N LEU A 322 -27.85 -8.01 16.98
CA LEU A 322 -27.00 -8.79 16.09
C LEU A 322 -25.63 -8.98 16.73
N ALA A 323 -24.97 -10.10 16.40
CA ALA A 323 -23.60 -10.33 16.82
C ALA A 323 -22.66 -9.27 16.22
N ALA A 324 -21.63 -8.87 16.96
CA ALA A 324 -20.75 -7.76 16.60
C ALA A 324 -20.14 -7.90 15.18
N PHE A 325 -19.83 -9.13 14.76
CA PHE A 325 -19.26 -9.41 13.43
C PHE A 325 -20.21 -9.08 12.27
N VAL A 326 -21.52 -8.97 12.51
CA VAL A 326 -22.50 -8.62 11.47
C VAL A 326 -22.34 -7.16 11.06
N TYR A 327 -21.92 -6.27 11.95
CA TYR A 327 -21.67 -4.86 11.62
C TYR A 327 -20.30 -4.63 10.99
N ALA A 328 -19.36 -5.57 11.17
CA ALA A 328 -17.97 -5.43 10.74
C ALA A 328 -17.67 -5.98 9.34
N ARG A 329 -18.68 -6.56 8.66
CA ARG A 329 -18.52 -7.18 7.34
C ARG A 329 -19.62 -6.77 6.37
N ASP A 330 -19.30 -6.86 5.09
CA ASP A 330 -20.28 -6.64 4.03
C ASP A 330 -21.22 -7.83 3.89
N HIS A 331 -22.45 -7.51 3.50
CA HIS A 331 -23.49 -8.48 3.19
C HIS A 331 -24.08 -8.19 1.83
N VAL A 332 -24.71 -9.21 1.25
CA VAL A 332 -25.43 -9.06 -0.01
C VAL A 332 -26.92 -8.97 0.30
N VAL A 333 -27.58 -7.94 -0.24
CA VAL A 333 -29.03 -7.82 -0.17
C VAL A 333 -29.66 -8.96 -0.98
N LYS A 334 -30.40 -9.84 -0.31
CA LYS A 334 -31.13 -10.93 -0.95
C LYS A 334 -32.47 -10.45 -1.50
N GLU A 335 -33.23 -9.72 -0.70
CA GLU A 335 -34.56 -9.21 -1.05
C GLU A 335 -34.87 -7.91 -0.30
N ILE A 336 -35.77 -7.11 -0.86
CA ILE A 336 -36.28 -5.87 -0.27
C ILE A 336 -37.80 -5.92 -0.34
N SER A 337 -38.47 -5.59 0.76
CA SER A 337 -39.92 -5.42 0.82
C SER A 337 -40.23 -4.19 1.68
N GLY A 338 -40.62 -3.09 1.02
CA GLY A 338 -40.76 -1.79 1.69
C GLY A 338 -39.44 -1.31 2.30
N ASP A 339 -39.44 -1.03 3.60
CA ASP A 339 -38.25 -0.67 4.36
C ASP A 339 -37.50 -1.88 4.96
N ARG A 340 -38.01 -3.11 4.79
CA ARG A 340 -37.36 -4.35 5.26
C ARG A 340 -36.38 -4.88 4.20
N VAL A 341 -35.16 -5.15 4.63
CA VAL A 341 -34.08 -5.69 3.78
C VAL A 341 -33.53 -6.98 4.39
N VAL A 342 -33.47 -8.06 3.61
CA VAL A 342 -32.84 -9.31 4.03
C VAL A 342 -31.42 -9.36 3.51
N ILE A 343 -30.47 -9.58 4.41
CA ILE A 343 -29.04 -9.63 4.11
C ILE A 343 -28.50 -11.06 4.21
N THR A 344 -27.55 -11.40 3.35
CA THR A 344 -26.87 -12.71 3.33
C THR A 344 -25.35 -12.57 3.37
N TYR A 345 -24.69 -13.63 3.84
CA TYR A 345 -23.24 -13.78 3.80
C TYR A 345 -22.92 -15.21 3.35
N GLY A 346 -22.10 -15.37 2.30
CA GLY A 346 -21.80 -16.69 1.73
C GLY A 346 -23.04 -17.45 1.26
N GLY A 347 -24.08 -16.74 0.79
CA GLY A 347 -25.36 -17.32 0.38
C GLY A 347 -26.33 -17.68 1.54
N THR A 348 -25.88 -17.59 2.79
CA THR A 348 -26.71 -17.88 3.97
C THR A 348 -27.36 -16.61 4.51
N VAL A 349 -28.65 -16.67 4.86
CA VAL A 349 -29.38 -15.54 5.45
C VAL A 349 -28.80 -15.19 6.81
N VAL A 350 -28.46 -13.92 7.01
CA VAL A 350 -27.91 -13.40 8.26
C VAL A 350 -29.01 -12.78 9.11
N ALA A 351 -29.78 -11.84 8.54
CA ALA A 351 -30.86 -11.14 9.23
C ALA A 351 -31.77 -10.39 8.26
N ALA A 352 -32.96 -10.02 8.73
CA ALA A 352 -33.74 -8.92 8.16
C ALA A 352 -33.47 -7.65 8.98
N VAL A 353 -33.31 -6.50 8.34
CA VAL A 353 -33.02 -5.18 8.95
C VAL A 353 -33.74 -4.05 8.23
N LYS A 354 -33.72 -2.82 8.77
CA LYS A 354 -34.30 -1.65 8.10
C LYS A 354 -33.36 -1.11 7.01
N LYS A 355 -33.91 -0.68 5.87
CA LYS A 355 -33.16 -0.07 4.74
C LYS A 355 -32.37 1.16 5.20
N SER A 356 -32.92 1.95 6.13
CA SER A 356 -32.25 3.12 6.72
C SER A 356 -31.00 2.77 7.53
N ASP A 357 -30.88 1.52 7.98
CA ASP A 357 -29.77 1.04 8.81
C ASP A 357 -28.62 0.47 7.96
N LEU A 358 -28.74 0.57 6.64
CA LEU A 358 -27.77 0.09 5.67
C LEU A 358 -27.11 1.25 4.94
N SER A 359 -25.83 1.06 4.61
CA SER A 359 -25.11 1.84 3.60
C SER A 359 -24.65 0.89 2.50
N LEU A 360 -24.55 1.37 1.26
CA LEU A 360 -23.81 0.63 0.24
C LEU A 360 -22.34 0.51 0.68
N ALA A 361 -21.78 -0.67 0.45
CA ALA A 361 -20.41 -1.01 0.82
C ALA A 361 -19.45 -0.93 -0.36
#